data_AF-A0A935MBQ8-F1
#
_entry.id   AF-A0A935MBQ8-F1
#
_cell.length_a   1.000
_cell.length_b   1.000
_cell.length_c   1.000
_cell.angle_alpha   90.00
_cell.angle_beta   90.00
_cell.angle_gamma   90.00
#
_symmetry.space_group_name_H-M   'P 1'
#
loop_
_entity.id
_entity.type
_entity.pdbx_description
1 polymer ?
#
loop_
_entity_poly.entity_id
_entity_poly.type
_entity_poly.pdbx_seq_one_letter_code
_entity_poly.pdbx_strand_id
1 'polypeptide(L)'
;MTKHLNLLPGETLEIKGFDSLGEPIITREDDGSLALTFNFMPPDNGTYEENLDMDIFDNFDNELSKVLGVEVVWEDREFFNIPTPKEDTIELLKII
;
A
#
# COMPACT_ATOMS: atom_id res chain seq x y z
N MET A 1 -19.15 -3.26 24.56
CA MET A 1 -18.57 -2.01 24.04
C MET A 1 -17.30 -2.40 23.31
N THR A 2 -17.38 -2.57 22.00
CA THR A 2 -16.20 -2.77 21.15
C THR A 2 -15.44 -1.45 21.18
N LYS A 3 -14.19 -1.46 21.64
CA LYS A 3 -13.33 -0.27 21.57
C LYS A 3 -12.95 -0.12 20.10
N HIS A 4 -13.67 0.74 19.38
CA HIS A 4 -13.27 1.14 18.03
C HIS A 4 -11.86 1.72 18.11
N LEU A 5 -10.97 1.18 17.28
CA LEU A 5 -9.60 1.64 17.21
C LEU A 5 -9.58 2.99 16.49
N ASN A 6 -9.60 4.07 17.26
CA ASN A 6 -9.47 5.42 16.72
C ASN A 6 -7.99 5.76 16.59
N LEU A 7 -7.50 5.82 15.35
CA LEU A 7 -6.24 6.50 15.05
C LEU A 7 -6.43 8.00 15.26
N LEU A 8 -5.45 8.65 15.85
CA LEU A 8 -5.33 10.10 15.86
C LEU A 8 -4.74 10.59 14.53
N PRO A 9 -4.91 11.89 14.18
CA PRO A 9 -4.26 12.46 13.01
C PRO A 9 -2.74 12.24 13.01
N GLY A 10 -2.20 11.84 11.86
CA GLY A 10 -0.79 11.49 11.68
C GLY A 10 -0.39 10.11 12.20
N GLU A 11 -1.28 9.38 12.88
CA GLU A 11 -1.00 8.00 13.28
C GLU A 11 -1.21 7.04 12.11
N THR A 12 -0.27 6.10 12.02
CA THR A 12 -0.27 5.02 11.05
C THR A 12 -0.54 3.69 11.74
N LEU A 13 -1.28 2.82 11.07
CA LEU A 13 -1.47 1.44 11.48
C LEU A 13 -1.14 0.51 10.31
N GLU A 14 -0.26 -0.45 10.58
CA GLU A 14 -0.03 -1.56 9.66
C GLU A 14 -1.17 -2.57 9.80
N ILE A 15 -1.76 -2.98 8.67
CA ILE A 15 -2.80 -3.99 8.60
C ILE A 15 -2.14 -5.30 8.23
N LYS A 16 -2.40 -6.35 9.02
CA LYS A 16 -1.79 -7.68 8.85
C LYS A 16 -2.74 -8.62 8.12
N GLY A 17 -2.17 -9.59 7.40
CA GLY A 17 -2.93 -10.66 6.72
C GLY A 17 -2.86 -10.61 5.18
N PHE A 18 -2.04 -9.71 4.64
CA PHE A 18 -1.77 -9.59 3.21
C PHE A 18 -0.42 -10.26 2.89
N ASP A 19 0.52 -9.51 2.32
CA ASP A 19 1.87 -9.97 2.03
C ASP A 19 2.81 -9.58 3.18
N SER A 20 3.62 -10.52 3.68
CA SER A 20 4.53 -10.27 4.80
C SER A 20 5.63 -9.22 4.53
N LEU A 21 5.91 -8.93 3.26
CA LEU A 21 6.85 -7.92 2.76
C LEU A 21 6.13 -6.68 2.20
N GLY A 22 4.80 -6.70 2.09
CA GLY A 22 3.97 -5.66 1.49
C GLY A 22 2.72 -5.29 2.29
N GLU A 23 2.70 -5.54 3.60
CA GLU A 23 1.54 -5.28 4.46
C GLU A 23 1.05 -3.82 4.30
N PRO A 24 -0.25 -3.60 4.05
CA PRO A 24 -0.76 -2.27 3.81
C PRO A 24 -0.73 -1.41 5.07
N ILE A 25 -0.54 -0.11 4.87
CA ILE A 25 -0.52 0.90 5.92
C ILE A 25 -1.74 1.80 5.76
N ILE A 26 -2.47 2.03 6.86
CA ILE A 26 -3.50 3.05 6.92
C ILE A 26 -3.05 4.23 7.79
N THR A 27 -3.22 5.43 7.27
CA THR A 27 -2.92 6.70 7.94
C THR A 27 -4.22 7.48 8.12
N ARG A 28 -4.38 8.13 9.27
CA ARG A 28 -5.43 9.15 9.42
C ARG A 28 -4.87 10.53 9.18
N GLU A 29 -5.46 11.23 8.23
CA GLU A 29 -5.06 12.59 7.88
C GLU A 29 -5.65 13.63 8.86
N ASP A 30 -5.09 14.84 8.85
CA ASP A 30 -5.53 15.96 9.70
C ASP A 30 -6.98 16.40 9.46
N ASP A 31 -7.51 16.15 8.26
CA ASP A 31 -8.90 16.43 7.90
C ASP A 31 -9.89 15.31 8.30
N GLY A 32 -9.39 14.23 8.91
CA GLY A 32 -10.19 13.08 9.33
C GLY A 32 -10.43 12.04 8.23
N SER A 33 -9.89 12.24 7.03
CA SER A 33 -9.85 11.19 5.99
C SER A 33 -8.88 10.07 6.36
N LEU A 34 -8.99 8.94 5.67
CA LEU A 34 -8.03 7.84 5.77
C LEU A 34 -7.33 7.65 4.43
N ALA A 35 -6.01 7.54 4.49
CA ALA A 35 -5.17 7.10 3.38
C ALA A 35 -4.78 5.64 3.61
N LEU A 36 -5.16 4.75 2.70
CA LEU A 36 -4.72 3.35 2.70
C LEU A 36 -3.71 3.17 1.58
N THR A 37 -2.50 2.74 1.94
CA THR A 37 -1.40 2.51 1.01
C THR A 37 -1.07 1.03 0.99
N PHE A 38 -1.08 0.44 -0.20
CA PHE A 38 -0.49 -0.87 -0.44
C PHE A 38 0.89 -0.66 -1.07
N ASN A 39 1.87 -1.45 -0.64
CA ASN A 39 3.13 -1.56 -1.37
C ASN A 39 2.97 -2.77 -2.30
N PHE A 40 2.94 -2.55 -3.61
CA PHE A 40 2.79 -3.65 -4.55
C PHE A 40 4.16 -4.23 -4.91
N MET A 41 4.38 -5.48 -4.51
CA MET A 41 4.92 -6.50 -5.39
C MET A 41 3.77 -7.48 -5.66
N PRO A 42 3.74 -8.20 -6.80
CA PRO A 42 2.56 -8.93 -7.23
C PRO A 42 2.07 -9.89 -6.14
N PRO A 43 0.75 -10.03 -5.89
CA PRO A 43 0.26 -11.08 -5.01
C PRO A 43 0.76 -12.42 -5.54
N ASP A 44 1.46 -13.17 -4.66
CA ASP A 44 2.03 -14.50 -4.94
C ASP A 44 1.00 -15.51 -5.49
N ASN A 45 -0.30 -15.23 -5.32
CA ASN A 45 -1.41 -16.08 -5.75
C ASN A 45 -2.17 -15.57 -6.99
N GLY A 46 -1.69 -14.51 -7.64
CA GLY A 46 -2.25 -14.03 -8.90
C GLY A 46 -2.00 -15.03 -10.03
N THR A 47 -3.07 -15.51 -10.68
CA THR A 47 -2.95 -16.16 -11.99
C THR A 47 -2.67 -15.06 -13.03
N TYR A 48 -1.40 -14.73 -13.22
CA TYR A 48 -0.97 -13.89 -14.34
C TYR A 48 -1.12 -14.70 -15.64
N GLU A 49 -1.54 -14.05 -16.72
CA GLU A 49 -1.46 -14.68 -18.03
C GLU A 49 0.01 -15.07 -18.29
N GLU A 50 0.26 -16.32 -18.67
CA GLU A 50 1.59 -16.97 -18.77
C GLU A 50 2.59 -16.26 -19.72
N ASN A 51 2.27 -15.10 -20.29
CA ASN A 51 3.06 -14.40 -21.32
C ASN A 51 3.30 -12.90 -21.05
N LEU A 52 2.97 -12.38 -19.87
CA LEU A 52 3.44 -11.04 -19.48
C LEU A 52 4.88 -11.18 -18.94
N ASP A 53 5.84 -10.96 -19.83
CA ASP A 53 7.26 -10.85 -19.50
C ASP A 53 7.49 -9.55 -18.72
N MET A 54 7.26 -9.62 -17.41
CA MET A 54 7.45 -8.52 -16.45
C MET A 54 8.93 -8.22 -16.21
N ASP A 55 9.83 -9.14 -16.60
CA ASP A 55 11.28 -9.04 -16.44
C ASP A 55 11.86 -7.79 -17.14
N ILE A 56 11.15 -7.24 -18.13
CA ILE A 56 11.54 -5.99 -18.81
C ILE A 56 11.55 -4.79 -17.86
N PHE A 57 10.82 -4.87 -16.76
CA PHE A 57 10.71 -3.80 -15.79
C PHE A 57 11.61 -4.02 -14.56
N ASP A 58 12.06 -5.24 -14.27
CA ASP A 58 12.81 -5.62 -13.05
C ASP A 58 14.01 -4.72 -12.68
N ASN A 59 14.54 -3.95 -13.64
CA ASN A 59 15.67 -3.03 -13.41
C ASN A 59 15.44 -1.64 -14.04
N PHE A 60 14.19 -1.25 -14.31
CA PHE A 60 13.89 0.01 -14.99
C PHE A 60 14.34 1.23 -14.17
N ASP A 61 14.22 1.17 -12.85
CA ASP A 61 14.77 2.14 -11.90
C ASP A 61 16.28 2.30 -12.02
N ASN A 62 17.01 1.19 -12.19
CA ASN A 62 18.45 1.17 -12.40
C ASN A 62 18.82 1.78 -13.75
N GLU A 63 18.09 1.48 -14.82
CA GLU A 63 18.30 2.11 -16.13
C GLU A 63 17.98 3.61 -16.10
N LEU A 64 16.91 4.00 -15.43
CA LEU A 64 16.53 5.40 -15.28
C LEU A 64 17.55 6.17 -14.43
N SER A 65 18.08 5.56 -13.36
CA SER A 65 19.16 6.12 -12.54
C SER A 65 20.40 6.41 -13.38
N LYS A 66 20.79 5.50 -14.27
CA LYS A 66 21.94 5.69 -15.18
C LYS A 66 21.73 6.87 -16.13
N VAL A 67 20.51 7.03 -16.66
CA VAL A 67 20.16 8.13 -17.57
C VAL A 67 20.14 9.48 -16.84
N LEU A 68 19.60 9.52 -15.62
CA LEU A 68 19.43 10.76 -14.86
C LEU A 68 20.67 11.16 -14.05
N GLY A 69 21.60 10.23 -13.81
CA GLY A 69 22.81 10.49 -13.02
C GLY A 69 22.54 10.73 -11.53
N VAL A 70 21.35 10.33 -11.06
CA VAL A 70 20.92 10.41 -9.66
C VAL A 70 20.23 9.11 -9.28
N GLU A 71 20.17 8.81 -7.98
CA GLU A 71 19.44 7.65 -7.46
C GLU A 71 17.94 7.81 -7.75
N VAL A 72 17.37 6.79 -8.38
CA VAL A 72 15.93 6.63 -8.57
C VAL A 72 15.49 5.45 -7.72
N VAL A 73 14.57 5.71 -6.80
CA VAL A 73 13.86 4.67 -6.06
C VAL A 73 12.51 4.48 -6.73
N TRP A 74 12.24 3.27 -7.21
CA TRP A 74 10.92 2.93 -7.70
C TRP A 74 10.06 2.41 -6.55
N GLU A 75 9.00 3.16 -6.25
CA GLU A 75 7.94 2.74 -5.34
C GLU A 75 6.70 2.38 -6.16
N ASP A 76 6.34 1.10 -6.21
CA ASP A 76 5.05 0.65 -6.72
C ASP A 76 4.06 0.63 -5.56
N ARG A 77 3.15 1.61 -5.53
CA ARG A 77 2.19 1.81 -4.44
C ARG A 77 0.83 2.14 -4.97
N GLU A 78 -0.18 1.39 -4.56
CA GLU A 78 -1.56 1.84 -4.68
C GLU A 78 -1.97 2.70 -3.50
N PHE A 79 -2.52 3.87 -3.80
CA PHE A 79 -3.05 4.81 -2.83
C PHE A 79 -4.57 4.90 -2.94
N PHE A 80 -5.27 4.61 -1.84
CA PHE A 80 -6.72 4.73 -1.73
C PHE A 80 -7.08 5.80 -0.71
N ASN A 81 -7.75 6.86 -1.17
CA ASN A 81 -8.32 7.87 -0.29
C ASN A 81 -9.75 7.47 0.12
N ILE A 82 -10.01 7.44 1.43
CA ILE A 82 -11.33 7.25 2.02
C ILE A 82 -11.70 8.56 2.71
N PRO A 83 -12.33 9.51 1.97
CA PRO A 83 -12.57 10.87 2.47
C PRO A 83 -13.62 10.95 3.58
N THR A 84 -14.45 9.92 3.75
CA THR A 84 -15.48 9.89 4.79
C THR A 84 -15.62 8.46 5.34
N PRO A 85 -14.70 8.03 6.22
CA PRO A 85 -14.74 6.68 6.78
C PRO A 85 -15.89 6.54 7.78
N LYS A 86 -16.49 5.34 7.86
CA LYS A 86 -17.39 4.97 8.96
C LYS A 86 -16.57 4.62 10.21
N GLU A 87 -17.20 4.66 11.38
CA GLU A 87 -16.53 4.35 12.67
C GLU A 87 -15.87 2.96 12.71
N ASP A 88 -16.44 1.99 11.99
CA ASP A 88 -15.97 0.60 11.91
C ASP A 88 -15.01 0.33 10.74
N THR A 89 -14.68 1.34 9.92
CA THR A 89 -13.90 1.13 8.67
C THR A 89 -12.53 0.51 8.94
N ILE A 90 -11.82 0.92 9.99
CA ILE A 90 -10.52 0.35 10.36
C ILE A 90 -10.66 -1.10 10.85
N GLU A 91 -11.74 -1.42 11.56
CA GLU A 91 -11.97 -2.77 12.07
C GLU A 91 -12.31 -3.74 10.94
N LEU A 92 -13.07 -3.29 9.95
CA LEU A 92 -13.42 -4.07 8.77
C LEU A 92 -12.21 -4.37 7.87
N LEU A 93 -11.21 -3.48 7.84
CA LEU A 93 -9.97 -3.70 7.08
C LEU A 93 -9.08 -4.79 7.70
N LYS A 94 -9.23 -5.10 8.99
CA LYS A 94 -8.44 -6.13 9.70
C LYS A 94 -8.90 -7.57 9.40
N ILE A 95 -9.70 -7.79 8.36
CA ILE A 95 -10.28 -9.08 8.02
C ILE A 95 -9.80 -9.50 6.63
N ILE A 96 -8.57 -10.01 6.56
CA ILE A 96 -8.14 -11.09 5.64
C ILE A 96 -7.13 -11.94 6.41
#